data_AF-A0A975ISY4-F1
#
_entry.id   AF-A0A975ISY4-F1
#
_cell.length_a   1.000
_cell.length_b   1.000
_cell.length_c   1.000
_cell.angle_alpha   90.00
_cell.angle_beta   90.00
_cell.angle_gamma   90.00
#
_symmetry.space_group_name_H-M   'P 1'
#
loop_
_entity.id
_entity.type
_entity.pdbx_description
1 polymer ?
#
loop_
_entity_poly.entity_id
_entity_poly.type
_entity_poly.pdbx_seq_one_letter_code
_entity_poly.pdbx_strand_id
1 'polypeptide(L)'
;MVEIPDVTEEHIPDYCNCCGNDLSSLPHQYAGSRQVFDIPEIKIKVTEHKVYKKVCPCGCETKSDYPSQANAPVSYGNNIESLIGYFHTRQYLPFKRMQEMFNTVFNIPISEGGIHYLLNKLVTKAEPAYNLIKQEIANSKSPIGSDETGVKVSGDKNWAWTWQNEKATFITITDNRGQKSIEQTFENGFENAVLVHDCWKSHFNTNAQSHQICMAHLLRDLNYLTEKCDHKWSRACKNLFLKAINFKKNIKDIAFNKDCPIKKSIEKRMDIILNHDPPKEHKELITFKKRLIKYRNYIFTFLYHLDVPPDNNASERAIRNIKVKQKISGQFRSEQGCDNFAILRSVTDSCLKNQQSVLSTLNIIANLRTD
;
A
#
# COMPACT_ATOMS: atom_id res chain seq x y z
N MET A 1 -11.52 -21.46 18.38
CA MET A 1 -12.60 -21.12 19.34
C MET A 1 -12.11 -19.96 20.18
N VAL A 2 -12.96 -19.00 20.53
CA VAL A 2 -12.64 -18.00 21.54
C VAL A 2 -12.63 -18.67 22.92
N GLU A 3 -11.75 -18.20 23.81
CA GLU A 3 -11.66 -18.72 25.18
C GLU A 3 -12.91 -18.38 26.00
N ILE A 4 -13.51 -17.22 25.75
CA ILE A 4 -14.70 -16.72 26.45
C ILE A 4 -15.75 -16.34 25.39
N PRO A 5 -16.81 -17.13 25.19
CA PRO A 5 -17.91 -16.77 24.30
C PRO A 5 -18.83 -15.73 24.95
N ASP A 6 -19.52 -14.92 24.14
CA ASP A 6 -20.48 -13.93 24.65
C ASP A 6 -21.68 -14.58 25.35
N VAL A 7 -22.11 -15.75 24.87
CA VAL A 7 -23.19 -16.57 25.43
C VAL A 7 -22.78 -18.04 25.36
N THR A 8 -23.10 -18.82 26.40
CA THR A 8 -22.93 -20.28 26.41
C THR A 8 -24.30 -20.94 26.56
N GLU A 9 -24.67 -21.79 25.61
CA GLU A 9 -25.88 -22.61 25.66
C GLU A 9 -25.49 -24.08 25.85
N GLU A 10 -26.02 -24.71 26.90
CA GLU A 10 -25.77 -26.12 27.20
C GLU A 10 -26.87 -26.98 26.58
N HIS A 11 -26.47 -27.97 25.77
CA HIS A 11 -27.38 -28.93 25.16
C HIS A 11 -27.17 -30.29 25.79
N ILE A 12 -27.92 -30.56 26.86
CA ILE A 12 -27.89 -31.83 27.61
C ILE A 12 -29.00 -32.73 27.04
N PRO A 13 -28.71 -34.02 26.72
CA PRO A 13 -29.72 -34.91 26.15
C PRO A 13 -30.73 -35.34 27.21
N ASP A 14 -32.01 -35.04 26.98
CA ASP A 14 -33.12 -35.50 27.85
C ASP A 14 -33.54 -36.94 27.56
N TYR A 15 -33.24 -37.48 26.37
CA TYR A 15 -33.67 -38.82 25.96
C TYR A 15 -32.55 -39.61 25.29
N CYS A 16 -32.57 -40.94 25.50
CA CYS A 16 -31.64 -41.84 24.83
C CYS A 16 -31.95 -41.94 23.33
N ASN A 17 -30.95 -41.66 22.49
CA ASN A 17 -31.07 -41.77 21.03
C ASN A 17 -31.31 -43.22 20.51
N CYS A 18 -31.12 -44.24 21.35
CA CYS A 18 -31.34 -45.64 20.96
C CYS A 18 -32.72 -46.16 21.35
N CYS A 19 -33.15 -45.96 22.60
CA CYS A 19 -34.38 -46.54 23.13
C CYS A 19 -35.44 -45.52 23.56
N GLY A 20 -35.13 -44.22 23.58
CA GLY A 20 -36.06 -43.17 24.00
C GLY A 20 -36.28 -43.05 25.51
N ASN A 21 -35.54 -43.77 26.35
CA ASN A 21 -35.62 -43.62 27.80
C ASN A 21 -35.24 -42.19 28.24
N ASP A 22 -35.89 -41.69 29.29
CA ASP A 22 -35.60 -40.42 29.94
C ASP A 22 -34.22 -40.45 30.64
N LEU A 23 -33.38 -39.45 30.34
CA LEU A 23 -32.03 -39.25 30.87
C LEU A 23 -31.91 -37.99 31.75
N SER A 24 -32.98 -37.21 31.90
CA SER A 24 -32.96 -35.88 32.56
C SER A 24 -32.41 -35.89 34.00
N SER A 25 -32.55 -37.03 34.69
CA SER A 25 -32.06 -37.23 36.06
C SER A 25 -30.66 -37.84 36.16
N LEU A 26 -30.06 -38.26 35.03
CA LEU A 26 -28.75 -38.89 35.01
C LEU A 26 -27.62 -37.85 34.92
N PRO A 27 -26.43 -38.12 35.50
CA PRO A 27 -25.30 -37.23 35.39
C PRO A 27 -24.79 -37.17 33.94
N HIS A 28 -24.44 -35.97 33.47
CA HIS A 28 -23.81 -35.76 32.17
C HIS A 28 -22.33 -35.39 32.34
N GLN A 29 -21.55 -35.58 31.27
CA GLN A 29 -20.13 -35.23 31.20
C GLN A 29 -19.89 -34.38 29.96
N TYR A 30 -18.92 -33.47 30.04
CA TYR A 30 -18.54 -32.65 28.91
C TYR A 30 -17.99 -33.51 27.76
N ALA A 31 -18.65 -33.45 26.60
CA ALA A 31 -18.26 -34.21 25.42
C ALA A 31 -17.51 -33.37 24.37
N GLY A 32 -17.65 -32.04 24.42
CA GLY A 32 -17.05 -31.12 23.45
C GLY A 32 -17.91 -29.89 23.21
N SER A 33 -17.34 -28.89 22.54
CA SER A 33 -18.05 -27.66 22.14
C SER A 33 -17.85 -27.33 20.67
N ARG A 34 -18.79 -26.54 20.14
CA ARG A 34 -18.71 -25.84 18.86
C ARG A 34 -19.11 -24.40 19.11
N GLN A 35 -18.58 -23.47 18.32
CA GLN A 35 -18.91 -22.05 18.42
C GLN A 35 -19.46 -21.57 17.07
N VAL A 36 -20.53 -20.80 17.14
CA VAL A 36 -21.09 -20.07 16.00
C VAL A 36 -20.66 -18.62 16.13
N PHE A 37 -19.98 -18.09 15.11
CA PHE A 37 -19.64 -16.69 15.01
C PHE A 37 -20.68 -16.03 14.12
N ASP A 38 -21.47 -15.12 14.68
CA ASP A 38 -22.50 -14.38 13.97
C ASP A 38 -22.38 -12.88 14.24
N ILE A 39 -22.93 -12.05 13.35
CA ILE A 39 -22.97 -10.59 13.49
C ILE A 39 -24.37 -10.19 13.95
N PRO A 40 -24.56 -9.76 15.22
CA PRO A 40 -25.86 -9.30 15.69
C PRO A 40 -26.26 -7.98 15.00
N GLU A 41 -27.49 -7.53 15.25
CA GLU A 41 -27.98 -6.24 14.76
C GLU A 41 -27.00 -5.10 15.10
N ILE A 42 -26.56 -4.36 14.08
CA ILE A 42 -25.60 -3.28 14.24
C ILE A 42 -26.32 -2.02 14.73
N LYS A 43 -26.10 -1.64 16.00
CA LYS A 43 -26.76 -0.49 16.64
C LYS A 43 -25.85 0.71 16.76
N ILE A 44 -26.37 1.88 16.37
CA ILE A 44 -25.68 3.15 16.51
C ILE A 44 -26.00 3.81 17.85
N LYS A 45 -25.06 4.60 18.37
CA LYS A 45 -25.26 5.46 19.54
C LYS A 45 -25.39 6.91 19.09
N VAL A 46 -26.57 7.50 19.30
CA VAL A 46 -26.83 8.93 19.06
C VAL A 46 -26.81 9.64 20.41
N THR A 47 -26.09 10.77 20.50
CA THR A 47 -26.06 11.62 21.70
C THR A 47 -26.57 13.00 21.32
N GLU A 48 -27.68 13.41 21.94
CA GLU A 48 -28.27 14.73 21.73
C GLU A 48 -27.63 15.73 22.71
N HIS A 49 -26.89 16.69 22.18
CA HIS A 49 -26.32 17.78 22.98
C HIS A 49 -27.34 18.92 23.05
N LYS A 50 -27.90 19.18 24.24
CA LYS A 50 -28.82 20.30 24.47
C LYS A 50 -28.10 21.45 25.15
N VAL A 51 -28.15 22.63 24.55
CA VAL A 51 -27.67 23.86 25.19
C VAL A 51 -28.85 24.68 25.66
N TYR A 52 -28.67 25.34 26.80
CA TYR A 52 -29.69 26.17 27.42
C TYR A 52 -29.18 27.61 27.52
N LYS A 53 -30.12 28.54 27.65
CA LYS A 53 -29.83 29.94 27.96
C LYS A 53 -30.50 30.36 29.25
N LYS A 54 -29.86 31.26 29.99
CA LYS A 54 -30.38 31.88 31.21
C LYS A 54 -30.23 33.38 31.11
N VAL A 55 -31.15 34.11 31.74
CA VAL A 55 -31.06 35.57 31.88
C VAL A 55 -30.62 35.88 33.30
N CYS A 56 -29.51 36.59 33.45
CA CYS A 56 -29.00 37.07 34.72
C CYS A 56 -29.88 38.22 35.24
N PRO A 57 -30.02 38.42 36.57
CA PRO A 57 -30.72 39.58 37.13
C PRO A 57 -30.22 40.95 36.63
N CYS A 58 -28.99 41.05 36.14
CA CYS A 58 -28.48 42.28 35.49
C CYS A 58 -28.99 42.49 34.05
N GLY A 59 -29.80 41.58 33.51
CA GLY A 59 -30.32 41.60 32.15
C GLY A 59 -29.46 40.85 31.12
N CYS A 60 -28.27 40.37 31.49
CA CYS A 60 -27.39 39.64 30.57
C CYS A 60 -27.93 38.24 30.25
N GLU A 61 -28.10 37.93 28.95
CA GLU A 61 -28.43 36.58 28.48
C GLU A 61 -27.14 35.78 28.27
N THR A 62 -27.04 34.61 28.93
CA THR A 62 -25.91 33.70 28.81
C THR A 62 -26.38 32.36 28.26
N LYS A 63 -25.72 31.87 27.21
CA LYS A 63 -26.00 30.59 26.55
C LYS A 63 -24.77 29.68 26.64
N SER A 64 -24.99 28.38 26.86
CA SER A 64 -23.91 27.38 26.81
C SER A 64 -23.50 27.06 25.37
N ASP A 65 -22.22 26.72 25.17
CA ASP A 65 -21.68 26.29 23.89
C ASP A 65 -21.91 24.80 23.63
N TYR A 66 -22.00 24.42 22.35
CA TYR A 66 -21.97 23.02 21.95
C TYR A 66 -20.53 22.48 22.04
N PRO A 67 -20.34 21.18 22.31
CA PRO A 67 -19.02 20.57 22.19
C PRO A 67 -18.55 20.66 20.73
N SER A 68 -17.23 20.75 20.52
CA SER A 68 -16.63 20.93 19.19
C SER A 68 -17.02 19.84 18.17
N GLN A 69 -17.32 18.63 18.65
CA GLN A 69 -17.78 17.50 17.85
C GLN A 69 -19.24 17.60 17.35
N ALA A 70 -20.03 18.52 17.92
CA ALA A 70 -21.44 18.76 17.58
C ALA A 70 -21.60 20.19 17.02
N ASN A 71 -20.85 20.50 15.97
CA ASN A 71 -20.77 21.82 15.35
C ASN A 71 -21.83 22.07 14.26
N ALA A 72 -22.69 21.09 13.98
CA ALA A 72 -23.79 21.17 13.03
C ALA A 72 -25.04 20.49 13.62
N PRO A 73 -26.25 20.71 13.07
CA PRO A 73 -27.47 20.03 13.55
C PRO A 73 -27.34 18.50 13.59
N VAL A 74 -26.56 17.93 12.66
CA VAL A 74 -26.15 16.52 12.66
C VAL A 74 -24.65 16.45 12.42
N SER A 75 -23.94 15.74 13.29
CA SER A 75 -22.50 15.49 13.19
C SER A 75 -22.22 14.00 13.36
N TYR A 76 -21.25 13.46 12.61
CA TYR A 76 -20.86 12.05 12.70
C TYR A 76 -19.55 11.92 13.49
N GLY A 77 -19.50 10.91 14.37
CA GLY A 77 -18.34 10.67 15.23
C GLY A 77 -17.13 10.07 14.50
N ASN A 78 -15.99 10.09 15.18
CA ASN A 78 -14.68 9.67 14.63
C ASN A 78 -14.65 8.21 14.16
N ASN A 79 -15.46 7.32 14.73
CA ASN A 79 -15.58 5.93 14.26
C ASN A 79 -16.12 5.87 12.82
N ILE A 80 -17.13 6.69 12.50
CA ILE A 80 -17.71 6.78 11.14
C ILE A 80 -16.68 7.39 10.19
N GLU A 81 -16.01 8.46 10.62
CA GLU A 81 -14.91 9.09 9.87
C GLU A 81 -13.81 8.07 9.50
N SER A 82 -13.36 7.25 10.47
CA SER A 82 -12.35 6.22 10.24
C SER A 82 -12.81 5.08 9.34
N LEU A 83 -14.08 4.66 9.45
CA LEU A 83 -14.67 3.64 8.57
C LEU A 83 -14.77 4.14 7.13
N ILE A 84 -15.15 5.41 6.92
CA ILE A 84 -15.16 6.04 5.59
C ILE A 84 -13.76 5.98 4.97
N GLY A 85 -12.73 6.37 5.71
CA GLY A 85 -11.34 6.28 5.26
C GLY A 85 -10.95 4.85 4.87
N TYR A 86 -11.27 3.88 5.74
CA TYR A 86 -10.97 2.47 5.51
C TYR A 86 -11.68 1.92 4.26
N PHE A 87 -12.98 2.18 4.13
CA PHE A 87 -13.75 1.75 2.96
C PHE A 87 -13.25 2.43 1.68
N HIS A 88 -12.79 3.67 1.76
CA HIS A 88 -12.29 4.42 0.61
C HIS A 88 -10.94 3.91 0.10
N THR A 89 -9.96 3.70 0.98
CA THR A 89 -8.56 3.41 0.58
C THR A 89 -8.18 1.95 0.62
N ARG A 90 -8.79 1.15 1.49
CA ARG A 90 -8.49 -0.28 1.63
C ARG A 90 -9.45 -1.16 0.86
N GLN A 91 -10.75 -0.86 0.94
CA GLN A 91 -11.80 -1.64 0.29
C GLN A 91 -12.24 -1.06 -1.06
N TYR A 92 -11.81 0.17 -1.38
CA TYR A 92 -12.08 0.88 -2.63
C TYR A 92 -13.56 1.07 -2.96
N LEU A 93 -14.43 1.16 -1.96
CA LEU A 93 -15.86 1.36 -2.19
C LEU A 93 -16.11 2.70 -2.91
N PRO A 94 -16.88 2.72 -4.01
CA PRO A 94 -17.41 3.94 -4.60
C PRO A 94 -18.31 4.69 -3.60
N PHE A 95 -18.39 6.03 -3.71
CA PHE A 95 -19.15 6.88 -2.78
C PHE A 95 -20.62 6.46 -2.64
N LYS A 96 -21.35 6.33 -3.76
CA LYS A 96 -22.73 5.80 -3.74
C LYS A 96 -22.88 4.46 -3.02
N ARG A 97 -21.98 3.50 -3.27
CA ARG A 97 -22.03 2.18 -2.59
C ARG A 97 -21.66 2.27 -1.11
N MET A 98 -20.75 3.15 -0.74
CA MET A 98 -20.42 3.43 0.65
C MET A 98 -21.61 4.05 1.37
N GLN A 99 -22.33 4.96 0.73
CA GLN A 99 -23.58 5.54 1.22
C GLN A 99 -24.65 4.47 1.42
N GLU A 100 -24.90 3.64 0.38
CA GLU A 100 -25.83 2.52 0.46
C GLU A 100 -25.51 1.60 1.65
N MET A 101 -24.22 1.31 1.88
CA MET A 101 -23.78 0.49 3.01
C MET A 101 -24.04 1.17 4.36
N PHE A 102 -23.72 2.46 4.53
CA PHE A 102 -24.02 3.19 5.76
C PHE A 102 -25.52 3.25 6.06
N ASN A 103 -26.34 3.51 5.03
CA ASN A 103 -27.79 3.57 5.19
C ASN A 103 -28.42 2.19 5.48
N THR A 104 -27.96 1.14 4.79
CA THR A 104 -28.63 -0.17 4.80
C THR A 104 -28.10 -1.10 5.89
N VAL A 105 -26.77 -1.16 6.06
CA VAL A 105 -26.12 -2.10 6.99
C VAL A 105 -25.96 -1.47 8.37
N PHE A 106 -25.59 -0.20 8.42
CA PHE A 106 -25.34 0.50 9.69
C PHE A 106 -26.53 1.33 10.18
N ASN A 107 -27.59 1.48 9.38
CA ASN A 107 -28.74 2.35 9.66
C ASN A 107 -28.32 3.80 10.02
N ILE A 108 -27.26 4.29 9.37
CA ILE A 108 -26.73 5.65 9.53
C ILE A 108 -27.16 6.46 8.31
N PRO A 109 -28.12 7.39 8.43
CA PRO A 109 -28.49 8.24 7.32
C PRO A 109 -27.32 9.16 6.99
N ILE A 110 -26.68 8.98 5.83
CA ILE A 110 -25.58 9.84 5.36
C ILE A 110 -25.71 10.10 3.85
N SER A 111 -25.29 11.27 3.40
CA SER A 111 -25.23 11.63 1.97
C SER A 111 -23.82 11.39 1.40
N GLU A 112 -23.70 11.27 0.08
CA GLU A 112 -22.37 11.26 -0.58
C GLU A 112 -21.56 12.52 -0.23
N GLY A 113 -22.22 13.68 -0.12
CA GLY A 113 -21.60 14.92 0.33
C GLY A 113 -21.07 14.87 1.77
N GLY A 114 -21.81 14.23 2.68
CA GLY A 114 -21.36 14.00 4.06
C GLY A 114 -20.14 13.07 4.12
N ILE A 115 -20.11 12.03 3.28
CA ILE A 115 -18.95 11.15 3.15
C ILE A 115 -17.74 11.92 2.63
N HIS A 116 -17.91 12.75 1.59
CA HIS A 116 -16.85 13.61 1.07
C HIS A 116 -16.30 14.56 2.14
N TYR A 117 -17.17 15.22 2.90
CA TYR A 117 -16.76 16.12 3.99
C TYR A 117 -15.93 15.39 5.06
N LEU A 118 -16.41 14.23 5.55
CA LEU A 118 -15.70 13.46 6.57
C LEU A 118 -14.37 12.90 6.04
N LEU A 119 -14.32 12.48 4.78
CA LEU A 119 -13.09 12.02 4.15
C LEU A 119 -12.05 13.15 4.06
N ASN A 120 -12.46 14.35 3.64
CA ASN A 120 -11.57 15.52 3.60
C ASN A 120 -11.03 15.85 5.00
N LYS A 121 -11.91 15.86 6.01
CA LYS A 121 -11.53 16.09 7.41
C LYS A 121 -10.50 15.05 7.88
N LEU A 122 -10.68 13.78 7.55
CA LEU A 122 -9.73 12.72 7.88
C LEU A 122 -8.38 12.91 7.16
N VAL A 123 -8.41 13.33 5.89
CA VAL A 123 -7.20 13.61 5.10
C VAL A 123 -6.39 14.71 5.76
N THR A 124 -7.02 15.83 6.14
CA THR A 124 -6.34 16.94 6.84
C THR A 124 -5.65 16.44 8.11
N LYS A 125 -6.30 15.58 8.90
CA LYS A 125 -5.69 14.97 10.08
C LYS A 125 -4.57 13.98 9.74
N ALA A 126 -4.58 13.39 8.55
CA ALA A 126 -3.58 12.43 8.08
C ALA A 126 -2.35 13.10 7.44
N GLU A 127 -2.42 14.39 7.09
CA GLU A 127 -1.31 15.13 6.48
C GLU A 127 0.01 15.06 7.28
N PRO A 128 0.02 15.20 8.62
CA PRO A 128 1.25 15.03 9.39
C PRO A 128 1.87 13.64 9.22
N ALA A 129 1.04 12.58 9.23
CA ALA A 129 1.52 11.21 9.01
C ALA A 129 2.04 11.02 7.58
N TYR A 130 1.38 11.59 6.58
CA TYR A 130 1.84 11.58 5.19
C TYR A 130 3.18 12.29 5.01
N ASN A 131 3.39 13.42 5.68
CA ASN A 131 4.66 14.14 5.68
C ASN A 131 5.77 13.35 6.39
N LEU A 132 5.47 12.66 7.50
CA LEU A 132 6.42 11.75 8.16
C LEU A 132 6.82 10.59 7.25
N ILE A 133 5.87 10.00 6.52
CA ILE A 133 6.15 8.97 5.51
C ILE A 133 7.07 9.51 4.42
N LYS A 134 6.81 10.73 3.92
CA LYS A 134 7.67 11.40 2.94
C LYS A 134 9.09 11.58 3.48
N GLN A 135 9.23 12.03 4.72
CA GLN A 135 10.53 12.24 5.38
C GLN A 135 11.28 10.92 5.60
N GLU A 136 10.60 9.85 5.98
CA GLU A 136 11.18 8.50 6.11
C GLU A 136 11.77 8.03 4.79
N ILE A 137 11.07 8.25 3.67
CA ILE A 137 11.59 7.92 2.34
C ILE A 137 12.77 8.81 1.96
N ALA A 138 12.66 10.14 2.13
CA ALA A 138 13.71 11.09 1.78
C ALA A 138 15.04 10.83 2.52
N ASN A 139 14.94 10.45 3.79
CA ASN A 139 16.11 10.24 4.66
C ASN A 139 16.55 8.77 4.76
N SER A 140 15.95 7.89 3.95
CA SER A 140 16.23 6.46 4.07
C SER A 140 17.66 6.13 3.67
N LYS A 141 18.28 5.24 4.46
CA LYS A 141 19.55 4.56 4.09
C LYS A 141 19.30 3.16 3.53
N SER A 142 18.07 2.66 3.70
CA SER A 142 17.62 1.40 3.11
C SER A 142 17.26 1.63 1.65
N PRO A 143 17.24 0.57 0.83
CA PRO A 143 16.87 0.68 -0.58
C PRO A 143 15.46 1.23 -0.74
N ILE A 144 15.31 2.12 -1.73
CA ILE A 144 14.04 2.75 -2.07
C ILE A 144 13.61 2.18 -3.41
N GLY A 145 12.47 1.52 -3.46
CA GLY A 145 11.83 1.16 -4.71
C GLY A 145 10.98 2.30 -5.24
N SER A 146 10.97 2.49 -6.57
CA SER A 146 10.10 3.45 -7.24
C SER A 146 9.43 2.86 -8.47
N ASP A 147 8.20 3.28 -8.73
CA ASP A 147 7.42 2.92 -9.91
C ASP A 147 6.36 4.00 -10.18
N GLU A 148 5.82 4.01 -11.39
CA GLU A 148 4.81 4.97 -11.81
C GLU A 148 3.75 4.37 -12.72
N THR A 149 2.52 4.88 -12.64
CA THR A 149 1.44 4.40 -13.50
C THR A 149 0.44 5.47 -13.86
N GLY A 150 -0.06 5.41 -15.10
CA GLY A 150 -1.03 6.38 -15.59
C GLY A 150 -2.35 6.34 -14.80
N VAL A 151 -2.89 7.51 -14.52
CA VAL A 151 -4.18 7.70 -13.84
C VAL A 151 -4.98 8.79 -14.53
N LYS A 152 -6.30 8.62 -14.61
CA LYS A 152 -7.20 9.67 -15.12
C LYS A 152 -7.67 10.57 -13.98
N VAL A 153 -7.45 11.87 -14.12
CA VAL A 153 -7.92 12.92 -13.20
C VAL A 153 -8.65 13.95 -14.03
N SER A 154 -9.94 14.15 -13.76
CA SER A 154 -10.80 15.09 -14.49
C SER A 154 -10.83 14.90 -16.01
N GLY A 155 -10.58 13.68 -16.50
CA GLY A 155 -10.48 13.34 -17.92
C GLY A 155 -9.04 13.28 -18.44
N ASP A 156 -8.12 13.99 -17.80
CA ASP A 156 -6.73 14.12 -18.23
C ASP A 156 -5.82 13.02 -17.69
N LYS A 157 -4.72 12.77 -18.42
CA LYS A 157 -3.75 11.74 -18.08
C LYS A 157 -2.70 12.30 -17.11
N ASN A 158 -2.80 11.87 -15.87
CA ASN A 158 -1.82 12.10 -14.82
C ASN A 158 -1.03 10.81 -14.54
N TRP A 159 -0.06 10.90 -13.63
CA TRP A 159 0.80 9.81 -13.22
C TRP A 159 0.80 9.70 -11.71
N ALA A 160 0.37 8.55 -11.22
CA ALA A 160 0.65 8.20 -9.86
C ALA A 160 2.09 7.72 -9.78
N TRP A 161 2.80 8.17 -8.75
CA TRP A 161 4.15 7.77 -8.43
C TRP A 161 4.15 7.08 -7.08
N THR A 162 5.03 6.10 -6.92
CA THR A 162 5.32 5.53 -5.61
C THR A 162 6.82 5.53 -5.33
N TRP A 163 7.17 5.82 -4.08
CA TRP A 163 8.48 5.57 -3.51
C TRP A 163 8.31 4.84 -2.20
N GLN A 164 9.07 3.77 -2.00
CA GLN A 164 8.76 2.84 -0.94
C GLN A 164 10.02 2.13 -0.42
N ASN A 165 10.09 1.89 0.88
CA ASN A 165 11.11 1.05 1.52
C ASN A 165 10.43 -0.03 2.39
N GLU A 166 11.16 -0.75 3.24
CA GLU A 166 10.54 -1.79 4.09
C GLU A 166 9.41 -1.26 5.00
N LYS A 167 9.50 0.00 5.45
CA LYS A 167 8.61 0.58 6.47
C LYS A 167 7.51 1.47 5.89
N ALA A 168 7.79 2.14 4.78
CA ALA A 168 6.98 3.24 4.28
C ALA A 168 6.64 3.07 2.80
N THR A 169 5.46 3.55 2.42
CA THR A 169 5.01 3.71 1.04
C THR A 169 4.47 5.11 0.88
N PHE A 170 5.19 5.93 0.12
CA PHE A 170 4.75 7.27 -0.28
C PHE A 170 4.15 7.19 -1.69
N ILE A 171 2.97 7.76 -1.86
CA ILE A 171 2.26 7.88 -3.14
C ILE A 171 1.88 9.33 -3.35
N THR A 172 2.10 9.82 -4.57
CA THR A 172 1.61 11.13 -5.01
C THR A 172 1.12 11.02 -6.46
N ILE A 173 0.34 11.99 -6.92
CA ILE A 173 -0.19 12.03 -8.29
C ILE A 173 0.23 13.36 -8.91
N THR A 174 0.82 13.32 -10.09
CA THR A 174 1.36 14.49 -10.79
C THR A 174 0.90 14.51 -12.24
N ASP A 175 1.00 15.66 -12.89
CA ASP A 175 0.70 15.87 -14.32
C ASP A 175 1.79 15.34 -15.27
N ASN A 176 2.88 14.76 -14.75
CA ASN A 176 4.08 14.45 -15.51
C ASN A 176 4.69 13.07 -15.17
N ARG A 177 5.27 12.39 -16.18
CA ARG A 177 5.96 11.08 -16.03
C ARG A 177 7.50 11.19 -15.99
N GLY A 178 8.00 12.40 -15.79
CA GLY A 178 9.39 12.74 -16.00
C GLY A 178 10.07 13.23 -14.74
N GLN A 179 11.27 13.75 -14.96
CA GLN A 179 12.15 14.29 -13.92
C GLN A 179 11.48 15.38 -13.09
N LYS A 180 10.65 16.24 -13.71
CA LYS A 180 9.92 17.31 -13.03
C LYS A 180 9.13 16.79 -11.82
N SER A 181 8.42 15.67 -11.97
CA SER A 181 7.65 15.09 -10.86
C SER A 181 8.53 14.52 -9.75
N ILE A 182 9.70 13.99 -10.11
CA ILE A 182 10.66 13.50 -9.13
C ILE A 182 11.24 14.67 -8.34
N GLU A 183 11.68 15.74 -9.01
CA GLU A 183 12.25 16.94 -8.39
C GLU A 183 11.25 17.66 -7.48
N GLN A 184 9.99 17.79 -7.93
CA GLN A 184 8.92 18.38 -7.10
C GLN A 184 8.60 17.56 -5.85
N THR A 185 8.82 16.24 -5.91
CA THR A 185 8.53 15.35 -4.78
C THR A 185 9.72 15.24 -3.84
N PHE A 186 10.91 14.95 -4.39
CA PHE A 186 12.15 14.70 -3.68
C PHE A 186 13.30 15.46 -4.36
N GLU A 187 13.36 16.77 -4.11
CA GLU A 187 14.32 17.70 -4.72
C GLU A 187 15.78 17.21 -4.59
N ASN A 188 16.14 16.69 -3.42
CA ASN A 188 17.52 16.24 -3.13
C ASN A 188 17.79 14.78 -3.57
N GLY A 189 16.79 14.08 -4.10
CA GLY A 189 16.88 12.64 -4.37
C GLY A 189 17.12 11.81 -3.10
N PHE A 190 17.94 10.77 -3.24
CA PHE A 190 18.17 9.70 -2.27
C PHE A 190 19.66 9.34 -2.15
N GLU A 191 20.52 10.33 -1.91
CA GLU A 191 22.00 10.19 -1.91
C GLU A 191 22.53 8.99 -1.09
N ASN A 192 21.83 8.61 -0.01
CA ASN A 192 22.24 7.55 0.90
C ASN A 192 21.56 6.19 0.64
N ALA A 193 20.73 6.06 -0.40
CA ALA A 193 20.00 4.85 -0.72
C ALA A 193 20.20 4.40 -2.17
N VAL A 194 20.07 3.10 -2.38
CA VAL A 194 19.99 2.52 -3.73
C VAL A 194 18.56 2.63 -4.23
N LEU A 195 18.37 3.28 -5.39
CA LEU A 195 17.07 3.42 -6.04
C LEU A 195 16.79 2.19 -6.92
N VAL A 196 15.75 1.42 -6.60
CA VAL A 196 15.32 0.22 -7.31
C VAL A 196 14.15 0.56 -8.24
N HIS A 197 14.29 0.35 -9.54
CA HIS A 197 13.25 0.74 -10.51
C HIS A 197 13.26 -0.11 -11.79
N ASP A 198 12.27 0.08 -12.65
CA ASP A 198 12.03 -0.71 -13.89
C ASP A 198 12.94 -0.34 -15.09
N CYS A 199 13.99 0.46 -14.87
CA CYS A 199 14.85 1.04 -15.92
C CYS A 199 14.18 2.15 -16.77
N TRP A 200 13.09 2.78 -16.31
CA TRP A 200 12.62 4.02 -16.95
C TRP A 200 13.67 5.14 -16.85
N LYS A 201 13.88 5.88 -17.95
CA LYS A 201 15.01 6.80 -18.11
C LYS A 201 15.03 7.90 -17.05
N SER A 202 13.87 8.42 -16.66
CA SER A 202 13.77 9.55 -15.72
C SER A 202 14.29 9.24 -14.32
N HIS A 203 14.21 7.99 -13.88
CA HIS A 203 14.75 7.57 -12.58
C HIS A 203 16.28 7.70 -12.49
N PHE A 204 17.01 7.60 -13.61
CA PHE A 204 18.47 7.73 -13.62
C PHE A 204 18.97 9.17 -13.42
N ASN A 205 18.08 10.16 -13.52
CA ASN A 205 18.43 11.56 -13.25
C ASN A 205 18.25 11.91 -11.76
N THR A 206 17.71 11.00 -10.96
CA THR A 206 17.58 11.16 -9.51
C THR A 206 18.93 10.94 -8.86
N ASN A 207 19.39 11.90 -8.06
CA ASN A 207 20.56 11.73 -7.21
C ASN A 207 20.32 10.52 -6.28
N ALA A 208 21.19 9.52 -6.31
CA ALA A 208 21.07 8.32 -5.48
C ALA A 208 22.45 7.70 -5.25
N GLN A 209 22.61 6.91 -4.18
CA GLN A 209 23.87 6.20 -3.92
C GLN A 209 24.27 5.30 -5.10
N SER A 210 23.27 4.61 -5.65
CA SER A 210 23.36 3.80 -6.86
C SER A 210 21.94 3.49 -7.35
N HIS A 211 21.84 2.82 -8.49
CA HIS A 211 20.58 2.30 -9.01
C HIS A 211 20.63 0.78 -9.07
N GLN A 212 19.47 0.16 -8.92
CA GLN A 212 19.25 -1.24 -9.24
C GLN A 212 18.11 -1.33 -10.25
N ILE A 213 18.44 -1.80 -11.46
CA ILE A 213 17.39 -2.03 -12.46
C ILE A 213 16.69 -3.36 -12.22
N CYS A 214 15.39 -3.41 -12.45
CA CYS A 214 14.56 -4.58 -12.16
C CYS A 214 14.97 -5.79 -13.02
N MET A 215 15.57 -6.81 -12.40
CA MET A 215 15.98 -8.04 -13.08
C MET A 215 14.80 -8.82 -13.64
N ALA A 216 13.61 -8.74 -13.02
CA ALA A 216 12.40 -9.39 -13.52
C ALA A 216 11.96 -8.82 -14.87
N HIS A 217 12.14 -7.51 -15.11
CA HIS A 217 11.91 -6.91 -16.43
C HIS A 217 12.94 -7.39 -17.46
N LEU A 218 14.23 -7.40 -17.10
CA LEU A 218 15.27 -7.90 -17.99
C LEU A 218 15.10 -9.37 -18.36
N LEU A 219 14.66 -10.21 -17.42
CA LEU A 219 14.39 -11.63 -17.66
C LEU A 219 13.17 -11.84 -18.58
N ARG A 220 12.11 -11.03 -18.43
CA ARG A 220 10.96 -11.06 -19.34
C ARG A 220 11.37 -10.70 -20.77
N ASP A 221 12.14 -9.63 -20.94
CA ASP A 221 12.69 -9.25 -22.24
C ASP A 221 13.57 -10.37 -22.82
N LEU A 222 14.41 -11.01 -21.99
CA LEU A 222 15.25 -12.13 -22.43
C LEU A 222 14.45 -13.37 -22.82
N ASN A 223 13.32 -13.66 -22.17
CA ASN A 223 12.43 -14.75 -22.57
C ASN A 223 11.90 -14.50 -23.98
N TYR A 224 11.32 -13.32 -24.21
CA TYR A 224 10.84 -12.90 -25.52
C TYR A 224 11.93 -12.96 -26.60
N LEU A 225 13.10 -12.40 -26.31
CA LEU A 225 14.23 -12.39 -27.26
C LEU A 225 14.78 -13.79 -27.54
N THR A 226 14.74 -14.69 -26.55
CA THR A 226 15.14 -16.10 -26.75
C THR A 226 14.16 -16.83 -27.65
N GLU A 227 12.86 -16.66 -27.42
CA GLU A 227 11.82 -17.28 -28.25
C GLU A 227 11.86 -16.76 -29.69
N LYS A 228 12.09 -15.44 -29.86
CA LYS A 228 12.07 -14.81 -31.18
C LYS A 228 13.34 -15.02 -32.00
N CYS A 229 14.52 -14.97 -31.38
CA CYS A 229 15.79 -15.02 -32.11
C CYS A 229 16.48 -16.38 -32.04
N ASP A 230 16.07 -17.26 -31.12
CA ASP A 230 16.67 -18.57 -30.85
C ASP A 230 18.21 -18.58 -30.68
N HIS A 231 18.78 -17.46 -30.21
CA HIS A 231 20.22 -17.27 -30.21
C HIS A 231 20.88 -17.61 -28.86
N LYS A 232 22.10 -18.19 -28.89
CA LYS A 232 22.86 -18.57 -27.69
C LYS A 232 23.16 -17.38 -26.76
N TRP A 233 23.27 -16.17 -27.31
CA TRP A 233 23.58 -14.95 -26.55
C TRP A 233 22.50 -14.63 -25.50
N SER A 234 21.21 -14.65 -25.87
CA SER A 234 20.12 -14.36 -24.93
C SER A 234 19.99 -15.44 -23.86
N ARG A 235 20.18 -16.72 -24.22
CA ARG A 235 20.24 -17.85 -23.27
C ARG A 235 21.39 -17.68 -22.27
N ALA A 236 22.57 -17.28 -22.74
CA ALA A 236 23.73 -17.04 -21.88
C ALA A 236 23.48 -15.88 -20.89
N CYS A 237 22.93 -14.75 -21.36
CA CYS A 237 22.50 -13.63 -20.51
C CYS A 237 21.50 -14.10 -19.44
N LYS A 238 20.44 -14.80 -19.86
CA LYS A 238 19.37 -15.29 -18.97
C LYS A 238 19.94 -16.19 -17.87
N ASN A 239 20.77 -17.16 -18.24
CA ASN A 239 21.38 -18.08 -17.30
C ASN A 239 22.29 -17.36 -16.29
N LEU A 240 23.04 -16.34 -16.73
CA LEU A 240 23.86 -15.53 -15.83
C LEU A 240 23.00 -14.74 -14.83
N PHE A 241 21.91 -14.14 -15.30
CA PHE A 241 20.97 -13.39 -14.45
C PHE A 241 20.31 -14.30 -13.40
N LEU A 242 19.86 -15.48 -13.81
CA LEU A 242 19.32 -16.48 -12.88
C LEU A 242 20.38 -16.94 -11.86
N LYS A 243 21.63 -17.13 -12.29
CA LYS A 243 22.75 -17.46 -11.40
C LYS A 243 22.98 -16.37 -10.35
N ALA A 244 22.95 -15.09 -10.75
CA ALA A 244 23.13 -13.96 -9.84
C ALA A 244 21.99 -13.86 -8.81
N ILE A 245 20.74 -14.03 -9.25
CA ILE A 245 19.56 -14.04 -8.36
C ILE A 245 19.63 -15.22 -7.38
N ASN A 246 19.95 -16.42 -7.87
CA ASN A 246 20.09 -17.59 -7.01
C ASN A 246 21.23 -17.42 -6.00
N PHE A 247 22.33 -16.80 -6.41
CA PHE A 247 23.44 -16.51 -5.50
C PHE A 247 23.00 -15.57 -4.37
N LYS A 248 22.26 -14.49 -4.66
CA LYS A 248 21.69 -13.60 -3.63
C LYS A 248 20.78 -14.33 -2.64
N LYS A 249 19.93 -15.25 -3.10
CA LYS A 249 19.01 -16.02 -2.24
C LYS A 249 19.72 -16.96 -1.26
N ASN A 250 20.91 -17.45 -1.61
CA ASN A 250 21.62 -18.47 -0.83
C ASN A 250 22.78 -17.89 0.01
N ILE A 251 23.07 -16.59 -0.11
CA ILE A 251 24.05 -15.91 0.74
C ILE A 251 23.47 -15.69 2.14
N LYS A 252 24.21 -16.10 3.17
CA LYS A 252 24.00 -15.67 4.56
C LYS A 252 24.73 -14.34 4.81
N ASP A 253 24.23 -13.50 5.71
CA ASP A 253 24.70 -12.12 5.98
C ASP A 253 26.24 -11.94 6.04
N ILE A 254 26.96 -12.94 6.55
CA ILE A 254 28.42 -12.96 6.70
C ILE A 254 29.19 -12.95 5.36
N ALA A 255 28.55 -13.23 4.22
CA ALA A 255 29.21 -13.34 2.91
C ALA A 255 29.06 -12.12 1.97
N PHE A 256 28.62 -10.95 2.47
CA PHE A 256 28.62 -9.70 1.70
C PHE A 256 30.01 -9.04 1.52
N ASN A 257 31.08 -9.80 1.72
CA ASN A 257 32.43 -9.36 1.40
C ASN A 257 32.50 -8.88 -0.08
N LYS A 258 33.06 -7.69 -0.31
CA LYS A 258 33.30 -7.12 -1.65
C LYS A 258 34.17 -8.05 -2.50
N ASP A 259 35.06 -8.83 -1.88
CA ASP A 259 36.00 -9.72 -2.56
C ASP A 259 35.49 -11.13 -2.86
N CYS A 260 34.18 -11.36 -2.78
CA CYS A 260 33.59 -12.67 -3.07
C CYS A 260 33.95 -13.16 -4.51
N PRO A 261 34.64 -14.31 -4.66
CA PRO A 261 35.03 -14.84 -5.97
C PRO A 261 33.85 -15.10 -6.91
N ILE A 262 32.67 -15.42 -6.36
CA ILE A 262 31.46 -15.67 -7.15
C ILE A 262 30.93 -14.37 -7.76
N LYS A 263 30.94 -13.25 -7.03
CA LYS A 263 30.58 -11.93 -7.56
C LYS A 263 31.52 -11.56 -8.72
N LYS A 264 32.83 -11.66 -8.51
CA LYS A 264 33.85 -11.43 -9.55
C LYS A 264 33.66 -12.32 -10.78
N SER A 265 33.28 -13.59 -10.58
CA SER A 265 32.96 -14.52 -11.67
C SER A 265 31.72 -14.11 -12.45
N ILE A 266 30.66 -13.64 -11.77
CA ILE A 266 29.44 -13.13 -12.42
C ILE A 266 29.76 -11.89 -13.25
N GLU A 267 30.48 -10.93 -12.69
CA GLU A 267 30.91 -9.69 -13.38
C GLU A 267 31.74 -10.02 -14.63
N LYS A 268 32.80 -10.81 -14.47
CA LYS A 268 33.66 -11.22 -15.60
C LYS A 268 32.87 -11.94 -16.68
N ARG A 269 31.91 -12.78 -16.31
CA ARG A 269 31.06 -13.49 -17.28
C ARG A 269 30.14 -12.51 -18.01
N MET A 270 29.63 -11.49 -17.33
CA MET A 270 28.84 -10.43 -17.96
C MET A 270 29.65 -9.68 -19.01
N ASP A 271 30.90 -9.32 -18.68
CA ASP A 271 31.76 -8.58 -19.61
C ASP A 271 32.11 -9.42 -20.85
N ILE A 272 32.38 -10.72 -20.67
CA ILE A 272 32.57 -11.65 -21.78
C ILE A 272 31.33 -11.66 -22.68
N ILE A 273 30.12 -11.76 -22.11
CA ILE A 273 28.87 -11.77 -22.87
C ILE A 273 28.65 -10.46 -23.62
N LEU A 274 28.93 -9.31 -22.99
CA LEU A 274 28.79 -7.99 -23.62
C LEU A 274 29.88 -7.72 -24.67
N ASN A 275 31.03 -8.39 -24.62
CA ASN A 275 32.04 -8.27 -25.67
C ASN A 275 31.70 -9.10 -26.92
N HIS A 276 30.80 -10.07 -26.83
CA HIS A 276 30.34 -10.82 -27.99
C HIS A 276 29.15 -10.11 -28.64
N ASP A 277 29.21 -9.87 -29.95
CA ASP A 277 28.11 -9.30 -30.70
C ASP A 277 27.09 -10.38 -31.10
N PRO A 278 25.79 -10.16 -30.85
CA PRO A 278 24.76 -10.97 -31.47
C PRO A 278 24.74 -10.71 -32.99
N PRO A 279 24.20 -11.66 -33.79
CA PRO A 279 24.10 -11.51 -35.23
C PRO A 279 23.40 -10.21 -35.65
N LYS A 280 23.89 -9.58 -36.73
CA LYS A 280 23.46 -8.24 -37.18
C LYS A 280 21.98 -8.19 -37.60
N GLU A 281 21.44 -9.32 -38.03
CA GLU A 281 20.04 -9.55 -38.35
C GLU A 281 19.12 -9.41 -37.13
N HIS A 282 19.61 -9.68 -35.91
CA HIS A 282 18.83 -9.58 -34.67
C HIS A 282 18.94 -8.20 -34.03
N LYS A 283 18.34 -7.18 -34.69
CA LYS A 283 18.37 -5.77 -34.24
C LYS A 283 17.89 -5.56 -32.80
N GLU A 284 16.92 -6.34 -32.33
CA GLU A 284 16.40 -6.26 -30.96
C GLU A 284 17.40 -6.78 -29.92
N LEU A 285 18.15 -7.86 -30.23
CA LEU A 285 19.24 -8.33 -29.36
C LEU A 285 20.35 -7.27 -29.27
N ILE A 286 20.69 -6.62 -30.37
CA ILE A 286 21.69 -5.53 -30.38
C ILE A 286 21.20 -4.36 -29.52
N THR A 287 19.93 -3.97 -29.65
CA THR A 287 19.34 -2.90 -28.84
C THR A 287 19.34 -3.25 -27.36
N PHE A 288 18.96 -4.49 -27.01
CA PHE A 288 19.00 -4.97 -25.64
C PHE A 288 20.42 -5.01 -25.07
N LYS A 289 21.40 -5.51 -25.85
CA LYS A 289 22.83 -5.47 -25.49
C LYS A 289 23.30 -4.05 -25.22
N LYS A 290 22.99 -3.09 -26.11
CA LYS A 290 23.35 -1.66 -25.93
C LYS A 290 22.76 -1.11 -24.64
N ARG A 291 21.52 -1.48 -24.29
CA ARG A 291 20.89 -1.11 -23.02
C ARG A 291 21.65 -1.69 -21.81
N LEU A 292 22.06 -2.96 -21.88
CA LEU A 292 22.86 -3.58 -20.81
C LEU A 292 24.25 -2.95 -20.67
N ILE A 293 24.90 -2.57 -21.77
CA ILE A 293 26.18 -1.83 -21.73
C ILE A 293 25.98 -0.47 -21.06
N LYS A 294 24.94 0.27 -21.49
CA LYS A 294 24.64 1.60 -20.96
C LYS A 294 24.40 1.60 -19.44
N TYR A 295 23.71 0.57 -18.93
CA TYR A 295 23.34 0.47 -17.53
C TYR A 295 24.13 -0.61 -16.78
N ARG A 296 25.32 -0.94 -17.27
CA ARG A 296 26.14 -2.08 -16.80
C ARG A 296 26.38 -2.08 -15.29
N ASN A 297 26.60 -0.90 -14.72
CA ASN A 297 26.92 -0.72 -13.30
C ASN A 297 25.69 -0.91 -12.39
N TYR A 298 24.48 -0.93 -12.94
CA TYR A 298 23.22 -1.00 -12.18
C TYR A 298 22.52 -2.37 -12.28
N ILE A 299 23.10 -3.32 -13.02
CA ILE A 299 22.52 -4.66 -13.22
C ILE A 299 22.63 -5.49 -11.92
N PHE A 300 23.80 -5.45 -11.28
CA PHE A 300 24.15 -6.34 -10.16
C PHE A 300 24.35 -5.60 -8.83
N THR A 301 23.85 -4.38 -8.68
CA THR A 301 23.94 -3.60 -7.43
C THR A 301 23.46 -4.41 -6.22
N PHE A 302 22.42 -5.23 -6.38
CA PHE A 302 21.87 -6.14 -5.36
C PHE A 302 22.87 -7.18 -4.82
N LEU A 303 23.96 -7.47 -5.54
CA LEU A 303 25.04 -8.35 -5.07
C LEU A 303 26.01 -7.64 -4.11
N TYR A 304 26.00 -6.31 -4.09
CA TYR A 304 26.91 -5.48 -3.27
C TYR A 304 26.23 -4.87 -2.05
N HIS A 305 24.90 -4.81 -2.04
CA HIS A 305 24.11 -4.27 -0.94
C HIS A 305 23.15 -5.34 -0.41
N LEU A 306 23.22 -5.65 0.89
CA LEU A 306 22.45 -6.74 1.52
C LEU A 306 20.95 -6.55 1.37
N ASP A 307 20.46 -5.35 1.61
CA ASP A 307 19.01 -5.10 1.63
C ASP A 307 18.42 -4.84 0.24
N VAL A 308 19.27 -4.64 -0.78
CA VAL A 308 18.79 -4.33 -2.14
C VAL A 308 18.21 -5.59 -2.78
N PRO A 309 16.92 -5.59 -3.18
CA PRO A 309 16.32 -6.68 -3.92
C PRO A 309 16.78 -6.66 -5.39
N PRO A 310 16.79 -7.80 -6.10
CA PRO A 310 17.09 -7.83 -7.53
C PRO A 310 15.96 -7.27 -8.41
N ASP A 311 14.76 -7.07 -7.87
CA ASP A 311 13.57 -6.66 -8.62
C ASP A 311 12.78 -5.54 -7.93
N ASN A 312 11.89 -4.91 -8.70
CA ASN A 312 11.03 -3.80 -8.27
C ASN A 312 9.60 -4.26 -7.88
N ASN A 313 9.39 -5.55 -7.61
CA ASN A 313 8.04 -6.10 -7.44
C ASN A 313 7.27 -5.45 -6.28
N ALA A 314 7.99 -4.97 -5.26
CA ALA A 314 7.36 -4.29 -4.12
C ALA A 314 6.69 -2.96 -4.54
N SER A 315 7.33 -2.17 -5.40
CA SER A 315 6.77 -0.91 -5.90
C SER A 315 5.65 -1.16 -6.91
N GLU A 316 5.80 -2.17 -7.78
CA GLU A 316 4.73 -2.61 -8.69
C GLU A 316 3.46 -3.01 -7.91
N ARG A 317 3.64 -3.74 -6.78
CA ARG A 317 2.52 -4.11 -5.90
C ARG A 317 1.90 -2.91 -5.20
N ALA A 318 2.70 -1.96 -4.74
CA ALA A 318 2.21 -0.74 -4.09
C ALA A 318 1.31 0.04 -5.06
N ILE A 319 1.79 0.27 -6.29
CA ILE A 319 1.08 1.10 -7.26
C ILE A 319 -0.09 0.41 -7.97
N ARG A 320 -0.10 -0.94 -8.03
CA ARG A 320 -1.19 -1.74 -8.60
C ARG A 320 -2.56 -1.40 -8.00
N ASN A 321 -2.59 -1.01 -6.73
CA ASN A 321 -3.82 -0.67 -6.02
C ASN A 321 -4.52 0.57 -6.58
N ILE A 322 -3.77 1.47 -7.20
CA ILE A 322 -4.31 2.64 -7.91
C ILE A 322 -5.05 2.19 -9.17
N LYS A 323 -4.56 1.14 -9.84
CA LYS A 323 -5.28 0.51 -10.96
C LYS A 323 -6.54 -0.19 -10.50
N VAL A 324 -6.54 -0.82 -9.32
CA VAL A 324 -7.75 -1.40 -8.73
C VAL A 324 -8.80 -0.31 -8.48
N LYS A 325 -8.40 0.81 -7.86
CA LYS A 325 -9.28 1.97 -7.66
C LYS A 325 -9.87 2.47 -8.98
N GLN A 326 -9.05 2.64 -10.02
CA GLN A 326 -9.52 3.08 -11.34
C GLN A 326 -10.43 2.05 -12.02
N LYS A 327 -10.19 0.74 -11.87
CA LYS A 327 -11.09 -0.28 -12.41
C LYS A 327 -12.48 -0.23 -11.76
N ILE A 328 -12.55 0.10 -10.48
CA ILE A 328 -13.81 0.15 -9.72
C ILE A 328 -14.53 1.49 -9.92
N SER A 329 -13.79 2.61 -9.89
CA SER A 329 -14.37 3.97 -9.89
C SER A 329 -14.18 4.73 -11.21
N GLY A 330 -13.47 4.17 -12.18
CA GLY A 330 -13.15 4.79 -13.47
C GLY A 330 -12.01 5.80 -13.39
N GLN A 331 -12.28 7.00 -12.89
CA GLN A 331 -11.34 8.11 -12.81
C GLN A 331 -11.53 8.94 -11.53
N PHE A 332 -10.54 9.74 -11.17
CA PHE A 332 -10.73 10.79 -10.18
C PHE A 332 -11.44 11.97 -10.83
N ARG A 333 -12.41 12.56 -10.13
CA ARG A 333 -13.26 13.67 -10.65
C ARG A 333 -12.69 15.06 -10.35
N SER A 334 -11.66 15.14 -9.52
CA SER A 334 -10.96 16.38 -9.15
C SER A 334 -9.54 16.06 -8.69
N GLU A 335 -8.66 17.06 -8.73
CA GLU A 335 -7.29 16.98 -8.18
C GLU A 335 -7.31 16.69 -6.68
N GLN A 336 -8.10 17.45 -5.91
CA GLN A 336 -8.28 17.20 -4.48
C GLN A 336 -8.69 15.75 -4.19
N GLY A 337 -9.57 15.16 -5.02
CA GLY A 337 -9.99 13.77 -4.84
C GLY A 337 -8.86 12.76 -5.08
N CYS A 338 -7.93 13.05 -6.00
CA CYS A 338 -6.78 12.18 -6.23
C CYS A 338 -5.72 12.34 -5.14
N ASP A 339 -5.50 13.57 -4.64
CA ASP A 339 -4.56 13.87 -3.55
C ASP A 339 -5.02 13.25 -2.23
N ASN A 340 -6.31 13.41 -1.89
CA ASN A 340 -6.91 12.76 -0.72
C ASN A 340 -6.70 11.25 -0.72
N PHE A 341 -6.88 10.63 -1.89
CA PHE A 341 -6.62 9.20 -2.04
C PHE A 341 -5.14 8.90 -1.86
N ALA A 342 -4.22 9.64 -2.48
CA ALA A 342 -2.79 9.44 -2.35
C ALA A 342 -2.29 9.55 -0.90
N ILE A 343 -2.77 10.55 -0.15
CA ILE A 343 -2.47 10.79 1.27
C ILE A 343 -2.89 9.59 2.12
N LEU A 344 -4.19 9.28 2.15
CA LEU A 344 -4.70 8.19 2.97
C LEU A 344 -4.19 6.83 2.51
N ARG A 345 -3.88 6.68 1.22
CA ARG A 345 -3.33 5.45 0.69
C ARG A 345 -1.90 5.22 1.15
N SER A 346 -1.07 6.27 1.17
CA SER A 346 0.29 6.20 1.70
C SER A 346 0.30 5.76 3.16
N VAL A 347 -0.62 6.32 3.97
CA VAL A 347 -0.84 5.88 5.36
C VAL A 347 -1.26 4.41 5.41
N THR A 348 -2.26 4.02 4.60
CA THR A 348 -2.79 2.64 4.56
C THR A 348 -1.71 1.62 4.23
N ASP A 349 -0.91 1.86 3.17
CA ASP A 349 0.12 0.91 2.75
C ASP A 349 1.30 0.87 3.73
N SER A 350 1.63 1.99 4.36
CA SER A 350 2.64 2.02 5.43
C SER A 350 2.17 1.27 6.68
N CYS A 351 0.89 1.37 7.07
CA CYS A 351 0.32 0.56 8.16
C CYS A 351 0.45 -0.94 7.88
N LEU A 352 0.11 -1.36 6.66
CA LEU A 352 0.18 -2.77 6.25
C LEU A 352 1.61 -3.32 6.28
N LYS A 353 2.59 -2.52 5.87
CA LYS A 353 4.02 -2.90 5.96
C LYS A 353 4.47 -3.14 7.39
N ASN A 354 3.99 -2.33 8.32
CA ASN A 354 4.30 -2.46 9.74
C ASN A 354 3.35 -3.42 10.48
N GLN A 355 2.56 -4.22 9.76
CA GLN A 355 1.62 -5.21 10.34
C GLN A 355 0.61 -4.57 11.31
N GLN A 356 0.25 -3.31 11.07
CA GLN A 356 -0.72 -2.57 11.88
C GLN A 356 -2.14 -2.71 11.32
N SER A 357 -3.14 -2.64 12.21
CA SER A 357 -4.54 -2.56 11.83
C SER A 357 -4.83 -1.20 11.17
N VAL A 358 -5.13 -1.22 9.87
CA VAL A 358 -5.45 0.00 9.10
C VAL A 358 -6.62 0.75 9.73
N LEU A 359 -7.69 0.05 10.11
CA LEU A 359 -8.87 0.70 10.69
C LEU A 359 -8.54 1.35 12.04
N SER A 360 -7.76 0.67 12.89
CA SER A 360 -7.32 1.22 14.18
C SER A 360 -6.43 2.45 13.98
N THR A 361 -5.50 2.43 13.03
CA THR A 361 -4.66 3.60 12.74
C THR A 361 -5.48 4.78 12.22
N LEU A 362 -6.42 4.55 11.30
CA LEU A 362 -7.31 5.61 10.81
C LEU A 362 -8.22 6.13 11.93
N ASN A 363 -8.59 5.30 12.91
CA ASN A 363 -9.33 5.74 14.08
C ASN A 363 -8.50 6.65 14.99
N ILE A 364 -7.22 6.32 15.22
CA ILE A 364 -6.29 7.21 15.94
C ILE A 364 -6.18 8.56 15.22
N ILE A 365 -5.98 8.54 13.90
CA ILE A 365 -5.92 9.77 13.08
C ILE A 365 -7.22 10.57 13.19
N ALA A 366 -8.39 9.92 13.10
CA ALA A 366 -9.69 10.58 13.24
C ALA A 366 -9.88 11.25 14.61
N ASN A 367 -9.20 10.79 15.66
CA ASN A 367 -9.24 11.39 16.99
C ASN A 367 -8.23 12.52 17.20
N LEU A 368 -7.35 12.80 16.24
CA LEU A 368 -6.49 13.99 16.29
C LEU A 368 -7.34 15.26 16.23
N ARG A 369 -6.96 16.24 17.06
CA ARG A 369 -7.54 17.59 16.99
C ARG A 369 -6.99 18.27 15.75
N THR A 370 -7.88 18.89 14.99
CA THR A 370 -7.51 19.91 14.01
C THR A 370 -7.60 21.24 14.75
N ASP A 371 -6.49 21.98 14.80
CA ASP A 371 -6.43 23.29 15.44
C ASP A 371 -7.44 24.29 14.84
#